data_AF-A0A917QNN8-F1
#
_entry.id   AF-A0A917QNN8-F1
#
_cell.length_a   1.000
_cell.length_b   1.000
_cell.length_c   1.000
_cell.angle_alpha   90.00
_cell.angle_beta   90.00
_cell.angle_gamma   90.00
#
_symmetry.space_group_name_H-M   'P 1'
#
loop_
_entity.id
_entity.type
_entity.pdbx_description
1 polymer ?
#
loop_
_entity_poly.entity_id
_entity_poly.type
_entity_poly.pdbx_seq_one_letter_code
_entity_poly.pdbx_strand_id
1 'polypeptide(L)'
;MRKDGDITAAPGRRGWRVRPYQAGDESAVRELIDADRLPGQPRCVPELPTAALHGCPCTAGWQAPARARLSVLADAGDRPQGAIAFLSWQDLRSGLIHLLHAREDIPALQDLVAHALTALGRCPRIEAFSAASPGTQGPGGLPRAHRAATHDVLVGRGFTGRLRGHYLLRTLRPGPSPTKLVADVYPCEYPPGYRLVFHKAAEPIAEIVVSTARDRTAAVYWIETEPEYRHRGLAGKLLDQALALLTEEGATHVVAAVGTTWRATGTTGTAPRLFHEAGFELVDQLWEYDRQGDAAPVPHAQGR
;
A
#
# COMPACT_ATOMS: atom_id res chain seq x y z
N MET A 1 -43.17 -2.61 -43.52
CA MET A 1 -43.42 -1.96 -42.22
C MET A 1 -42.65 -2.72 -41.16
N ARG A 2 -41.87 -1.99 -40.35
CA ARG A 2 -40.90 -2.42 -39.32
C ARG A 2 -39.53 -2.86 -39.85
N LYS A 3 -38.60 -1.90 -39.73
CA LYS A 3 -37.15 -2.00 -39.90
C LYS A 3 -36.56 -2.79 -38.74
N ASP A 4 -35.52 -3.55 -39.07
CA ASP A 4 -34.60 -4.22 -38.18
C ASP A 4 -34.05 -3.26 -37.13
N GLY A 5 -34.07 -3.73 -35.88
CA GLY A 5 -33.46 -3.06 -34.74
C GLY A 5 -31.95 -3.18 -34.86
N ASP A 6 -31.31 -2.04 -35.12
CA ASP A 6 -29.88 -1.85 -35.07
C ASP A 6 -29.41 -2.05 -33.62
N ILE A 7 -28.79 -3.20 -33.35
CA ILE A 7 -28.05 -3.46 -32.12
C ILE A 7 -26.80 -2.61 -32.21
N THR A 8 -26.82 -1.43 -31.59
CA THR A 8 -25.64 -0.59 -31.41
C THR A 8 -24.58 -1.35 -30.62
N ALA A 9 -23.62 -1.91 -31.35
CA ALA A 9 -22.39 -2.43 -30.79
C ALA A 9 -21.68 -1.31 -30.02
N ALA A 10 -21.28 -1.60 -28.78
CA ALA A 10 -20.45 -0.70 -27.97
C ALA A 10 -19.20 -0.27 -28.78
N PRO A 11 -18.76 1.00 -28.68
CA PRO A 11 -17.62 1.49 -29.45
C PRO A 11 -16.38 0.64 -29.16
N GLY A 12 -15.87 0.02 -30.21
CA GLY A 12 -14.79 -0.96 -30.14
C GLY A 12 -13.46 -0.37 -29.67
N ARG A 13 -12.79 -1.12 -28.80
CA ARG A 13 -11.46 -0.95 -28.20
C ARG A 13 -10.31 -0.91 -29.23
N ARG A 14 -10.32 0.01 -30.20
CA ARG A 14 -9.19 0.22 -31.11
C ARG A 14 -8.27 1.31 -30.56
N GLY A 15 -7.00 0.96 -30.34
CA GLY A 15 -5.93 1.95 -30.13
C GLY A 15 -5.32 2.02 -28.73
N TRP A 16 -5.66 1.11 -27.81
CA TRP A 16 -4.93 1.01 -26.54
C TRP A 16 -3.58 0.31 -26.73
N ARG A 17 -2.54 0.84 -26.08
CA ARG A 17 -1.18 0.27 -26.14
C ARG A 17 -0.46 0.44 -24.81
N VAL A 18 0.16 -0.65 -24.34
CA VAL A 18 1.08 -0.57 -23.20
C VAL A 18 2.45 -0.08 -23.69
N ARG A 19 3.00 0.95 -23.03
CA ARG A 19 4.32 1.51 -23.32
C ARG A 19 5.07 1.87 -22.03
N PRO A 20 6.40 2.05 -22.07
CA PRO A 20 7.14 2.59 -20.94
C PRO A 20 6.61 3.97 -20.53
N TYR A 21 6.64 4.23 -19.22
CA TYR A 21 6.36 5.55 -18.66
C TYR A 21 7.36 6.60 -19.15
N GLN A 22 6.87 7.80 -19.38
CA GLN A 22 7.64 8.98 -19.77
C GLN A 22 7.31 10.14 -18.81
N ALA A 23 8.20 11.13 -18.72
CA ALA A 23 8.01 12.28 -17.83
C ALA A 23 6.69 13.04 -18.09
N GLY A 24 6.22 13.07 -19.35
CA GLY A 24 4.94 13.69 -19.71
C GLY A 24 3.70 12.99 -19.14
N ASP A 25 3.83 11.74 -18.68
CA ASP A 25 2.72 10.96 -18.11
C ASP A 25 2.44 11.29 -16.64
N GLU A 26 3.33 12.02 -15.97
CA GLU A 26 3.35 12.18 -14.50
C GLU A 26 1.99 12.63 -13.95
N SER A 27 1.41 13.68 -14.53
CA SER A 27 0.14 14.22 -14.05
C SER A 27 -1.01 13.23 -14.24
N ALA A 28 -1.06 12.52 -15.37
CA ALA A 28 -2.11 11.55 -15.65
C ALA A 28 -1.97 10.31 -14.75
N VAL A 29 -0.75 9.84 -14.48
CA VAL A 29 -0.50 8.74 -13.55
C VAL A 29 -0.88 9.14 -12.11
N ARG A 30 -0.59 10.37 -11.69
CA ARG A 30 -1.02 10.90 -10.39
C ARG A 30 -2.55 10.90 -10.27
N GLU A 31 -3.26 11.33 -11.31
CA GLU A 31 -4.72 11.30 -11.33
C GLU A 31 -5.29 9.88 -11.25
N LEU A 32 -4.62 8.88 -11.85
CA LEU A 32 -4.99 7.48 -11.72
C LEU A 32 -4.82 6.97 -10.27
N ILE A 33 -3.71 7.33 -9.61
CA ILE A 33 -3.45 6.97 -8.21
C ILE A 33 -4.50 7.64 -7.30
N ASP A 34 -4.76 8.94 -7.50
CA ASP A 34 -5.73 9.70 -6.72
C ASP A 34 -7.19 9.25 -6.93
N ALA A 35 -7.51 8.68 -8.10
CA ALA A 35 -8.83 8.12 -8.39
C ALA A 35 -9.09 6.80 -7.64
N ASP A 36 -8.04 6.02 -7.40
CA ASP A 36 -8.10 4.71 -6.74
C ASP A 36 -7.84 4.78 -5.21
N ARG A 37 -7.81 5.99 -4.65
CA ARG A 37 -7.45 6.25 -3.26
C ARG A 37 -8.54 5.78 -2.28
N LEU A 38 -8.11 5.34 -1.10
CA LEU A 38 -9.00 5.08 0.04
C LEU A 38 -9.48 6.36 0.78
N PRO A 39 -10.65 6.30 1.45
CA PRO A 39 -11.04 7.32 2.42
C PRO A 39 -9.91 7.69 3.39
N GLY A 40 -9.64 8.99 3.51
CA GLY A 40 -8.58 9.51 4.38
C GLY A 40 -7.16 9.17 3.95
N GLN A 41 -6.91 8.64 2.74
CA GLN A 41 -5.53 8.55 2.23
C GLN A 41 -5.09 9.95 1.75
N PRO A 42 -3.84 10.38 2.05
CA PRO A 42 -3.28 11.60 1.49
C PRO A 42 -3.26 11.57 -0.04
N ARG A 43 -3.35 12.75 -0.68
CA ARG A 43 -3.22 12.85 -2.13
C ARG A 43 -1.81 12.45 -2.58
N CYS A 44 -1.72 11.88 -3.78
CA CYS A 44 -0.46 11.54 -4.40
C CYS A 44 0.38 12.80 -4.65
N VAL A 45 1.65 12.73 -4.26
CA VAL A 45 2.60 13.84 -4.35
C VAL A 45 3.42 13.72 -5.64
N PRO A 46 3.94 14.82 -6.21
CA PRO A 46 4.72 14.78 -7.45
C PRO A 46 5.92 13.82 -7.40
N GLU A 47 6.50 13.60 -6.23
CA GLU A 47 7.69 12.77 -6.04
C GLU A 47 7.40 11.26 -6.09
N LEU A 48 6.12 10.85 -6.12
CA LEU A 48 5.68 9.47 -5.92
C LEU A 48 5.91 8.55 -7.14
N PRO A 49 5.74 8.97 -8.41
CA PRO A 49 6.13 8.17 -9.58
C PRO A 49 7.64 7.88 -9.59
N THR A 50 8.45 8.84 -9.16
CA THR A 50 9.91 8.70 -9.02
C THR A 50 10.26 7.74 -7.88
N ALA A 51 9.58 7.84 -6.73
CA ALA A 51 9.74 6.90 -5.63
C ALA A 51 9.30 5.47 -5.99
N ALA A 52 8.27 5.31 -6.82
CA ALA A 52 7.87 4.01 -7.37
C ALA A 52 8.93 3.44 -8.34
N LEU A 53 9.65 4.28 -9.07
CA LEU A 53 10.77 3.89 -9.95
C LEU A 53 12.04 3.50 -9.17
N HIS A 54 12.25 4.06 -7.98
CA HIS A 54 13.36 3.69 -7.10
C HIS A 54 13.19 2.31 -6.45
N GLY A 55 12.03 1.68 -6.61
CA GLY A 55 11.71 0.37 -6.04
C GLY A 55 11.34 0.45 -4.56
N CYS A 56 11.09 -0.72 -3.96
CA CYS A 56 10.79 -0.82 -2.53
C CYS A 56 12.11 -0.88 -1.74
N PRO A 57 12.34 -0.04 -0.71
CA PRO A 57 13.50 -0.20 0.16
C PRO A 57 13.46 -1.60 0.76
N CYS A 58 14.57 -2.33 0.60
CA CYS A 58 14.66 -3.76 0.86
C CYS A 58 14.02 -4.15 2.20
N THR A 59 12.98 -4.98 2.17
CA THR A 59 12.61 -5.77 3.34
C THR A 59 13.72 -6.83 3.51
N ALA A 60 14.36 -6.83 4.68
CA ALA A 60 15.40 -7.76 5.16
C ALA A 60 15.91 -8.83 4.16
N GLY A 61 17.14 -8.64 3.63
CA GLY A 61 17.94 -9.71 3.00
C GLY A 61 18.15 -9.65 1.47
N TRP A 62 17.73 -8.59 0.79
CA TRP A 62 17.74 -8.52 -0.68
C TRP A 62 18.89 -7.59 -1.11
N GLN A 63 19.97 -8.17 -1.64
CA GLN A 63 21.27 -7.48 -1.77
C GLN A 63 21.41 -6.52 -2.96
N ALA A 64 20.44 -6.47 -3.90
CA ALA A 64 20.49 -5.51 -4.99
C ALA A 64 19.09 -4.96 -5.33
N PRO A 65 18.93 -3.63 -5.49
CA PRO A 65 17.68 -3.06 -5.94
C PRO A 65 17.42 -3.47 -7.39
N ALA A 66 16.39 -4.29 -7.62
CA ALA A 66 15.85 -4.47 -8.95
C ALA A 66 15.24 -3.15 -9.42
N ARG A 67 15.70 -2.60 -10.56
CA ARG A 67 15.14 -1.36 -11.10
C ARG A 67 13.67 -1.60 -11.44
N ALA A 68 12.79 -0.86 -10.79
CA ALA A 68 11.36 -0.94 -11.07
C ALA A 68 11.07 -0.47 -12.50
N ARG A 69 10.25 -1.25 -13.18
CA ARG A 69 9.72 -0.94 -14.51
C ARG A 69 8.32 -0.38 -14.33
N LEU A 70 8.15 0.90 -14.67
CA LEU A 70 6.84 1.53 -14.75
C LEU A 70 6.38 1.55 -16.22
N SER A 71 5.19 1.02 -16.46
CA SER A 71 4.53 1.02 -17.77
C SER A 71 3.15 1.66 -17.65
N VAL A 72 2.71 2.31 -18.72
CA VAL A 72 1.37 2.90 -18.83
C VAL A 72 0.61 2.26 -19.98
N LEU A 73 -0.69 2.09 -19.80
CA LEU A 73 -1.62 1.80 -20.89
C LEU A 73 -2.13 3.13 -21.44
N ALA A 74 -1.75 3.46 -22.66
CA ALA A 74 -2.14 4.71 -23.31
C ALA A 74 -3.32 4.48 -24.28
N ASP A 75 -4.23 5.45 -24.37
CA ASP A 75 -5.30 5.47 -25.37
C ASP A 75 -4.78 5.85 -26.78
N ALA A 76 -5.67 5.93 -27.77
CA ALA A 76 -5.30 6.31 -29.14
C ALA A 76 -4.72 7.75 -29.25
N GLY A 77 -5.00 8.60 -28.26
CA GLY A 77 -4.45 9.96 -28.14
C GLY A 77 -3.20 10.02 -27.26
N ASP A 78 -2.58 8.86 -26.98
CA ASP A 78 -1.40 8.70 -26.13
C ASP A 78 -1.59 9.10 -24.65
N ARG A 79 -2.85 9.17 -24.18
CA ARG A 79 -3.17 9.55 -22.79
C ARG A 79 -3.20 8.32 -21.88
N PRO A 80 -2.48 8.32 -20.75
CA PRO A 80 -2.50 7.21 -19.80
C PRO A 80 -3.91 6.93 -19.25
N GLN A 81 -4.38 5.69 -19.43
CA GLN A 81 -5.62 5.14 -18.86
C GLN A 81 -5.35 4.18 -17.69
N GLY A 82 -4.12 3.70 -17.57
CA GLY A 82 -3.70 2.89 -16.44
C GLY A 82 -2.18 2.85 -16.31
N ALA A 83 -1.70 2.47 -15.14
CA ALA A 83 -0.28 2.38 -14.81
C ALA A 83 0.01 1.10 -14.02
N ILE A 84 1.17 0.50 -14.26
CA ILE A 84 1.66 -0.67 -13.53
C ILE A 84 3.16 -0.55 -13.26
N ALA A 85 3.58 -0.80 -12.02
CA ALA A 85 4.98 -0.90 -11.65
C ALA A 85 5.31 -2.29 -11.13
N PHE A 86 6.37 -2.87 -11.68
CA PHE A 86 6.85 -4.18 -11.30
C PHE A 86 8.37 -4.27 -11.36
N LEU A 87 8.92 -5.22 -10.63
CA LEU A 87 10.36 -5.42 -10.50
C LEU A 87 10.68 -6.90 -10.36
N SER A 88 11.90 -7.29 -10.72
CA SER A 88 12.34 -8.69 -10.72
C SER A 88 13.76 -8.80 -10.20
N TRP A 89 13.99 -9.72 -9.28
CA TRP A 89 15.33 -10.01 -8.76
C TRP A 89 15.81 -11.29 -9.41
N GLN A 90 16.93 -11.20 -10.12
CA GLN A 90 17.49 -12.35 -10.84
C GLN A 90 17.94 -13.44 -9.86
N ASP A 91 18.60 -13.06 -8.78
CA ASP A 91 19.16 -13.99 -7.79
C ASP A 91 18.08 -14.73 -7.00
N LEU A 92 16.99 -14.04 -6.64
CA LEU A 92 15.86 -14.61 -5.91
C LEU A 92 14.81 -15.24 -6.84
N ARG A 93 15.02 -15.16 -8.16
CA ARG A 93 14.09 -15.61 -9.20
C ARG A 93 12.63 -15.22 -8.90
N SER A 94 12.43 -14.02 -8.35
CA SER A 94 11.13 -13.56 -7.88
C SER A 94 10.75 -12.25 -8.57
N GLY A 95 9.46 -12.09 -8.84
CA GLY A 95 8.86 -10.88 -9.36
C GLY A 95 7.94 -10.23 -8.34
N LEU A 96 7.78 -8.91 -8.41
CA LEU A 96 6.84 -8.16 -7.58
C LEU A 96 6.09 -7.16 -8.45
N ILE A 97 4.76 -7.16 -8.35
CA ILE A 97 3.89 -6.06 -8.78
C ILE A 97 3.55 -5.23 -7.55
N HIS A 98 3.97 -3.96 -7.51
CA HIS A 98 3.77 -3.12 -6.32
C HIS A 98 2.89 -1.89 -6.57
N LEU A 99 2.55 -1.62 -7.83
CA LEU A 99 1.62 -0.56 -8.22
C LEU A 99 0.78 -1.05 -9.39
N LEU A 100 -0.53 -0.84 -9.32
CA LEU A 100 -1.46 -1.07 -10.41
C LEU A 100 -2.65 -0.12 -10.21
N HIS A 101 -2.89 0.77 -11.18
CA HIS A 101 -3.98 1.76 -11.13
C HIS A 101 -4.62 1.91 -12.50
N ALA A 102 -5.95 1.87 -12.55
CA ALA A 102 -6.71 2.00 -13.79
C ALA A 102 -8.19 2.37 -13.56
N ARG A 103 -8.52 3.03 -12.44
CA ARG A 103 -9.92 3.41 -12.10
C ARG A 103 -10.87 2.21 -12.06
N GLU A 104 -10.34 1.05 -11.68
CA GLU A 104 -11.05 -0.24 -11.72
C GLU A 104 -11.62 -0.64 -13.11
N ASP A 105 -11.08 -0.09 -14.21
CA ASP A 105 -11.42 -0.54 -15.57
C ASP A 105 -10.86 -1.94 -15.84
N ILE A 106 -11.73 -2.95 -15.82
CA ILE A 106 -11.35 -4.36 -15.97
C ILE A 106 -10.49 -4.62 -17.23
N PRO A 107 -10.88 -4.14 -18.43
CA PRO A 107 -10.06 -4.31 -19.62
C PRO A 107 -8.63 -3.76 -19.49
N ALA A 108 -8.47 -2.55 -18.95
CA ALA A 108 -7.16 -1.93 -18.76
C ALA A 108 -6.31 -2.71 -17.75
N LEU A 109 -6.92 -3.13 -16.64
CA LEU A 109 -6.26 -3.97 -15.63
C LEU A 109 -5.78 -5.30 -16.24
N GLN A 110 -6.61 -5.96 -17.06
CA GLN A 110 -6.25 -7.21 -17.72
C GLN A 110 -5.04 -7.07 -18.65
N ASP A 111 -4.99 -5.98 -19.43
CA ASP A 111 -3.90 -5.70 -20.37
C ASP A 111 -2.60 -5.36 -19.62
N LEU A 112 -2.68 -4.56 -18.55
CA LEU A 112 -1.53 -4.22 -17.71
C LEU A 112 -0.96 -5.44 -16.98
N VAL A 113 -1.82 -6.28 -16.37
CA VAL A 113 -1.38 -7.49 -15.67
C VAL A 113 -0.78 -8.49 -16.66
N ALA A 114 -1.37 -8.66 -17.84
CA ALA A 114 -0.79 -9.51 -18.89
C ALA A 114 0.61 -9.05 -19.32
N HIS A 115 0.79 -7.73 -19.48
CA HIS A 115 2.08 -7.13 -19.79
C HIS A 115 3.12 -7.42 -18.71
N ALA A 116 2.78 -7.20 -17.43
CA ALA A 116 3.69 -7.50 -16.32
C ALA A 116 4.03 -8.99 -16.23
N LEU A 117 3.05 -9.89 -16.36
CA LEU A 117 3.30 -11.33 -16.33
C LEU A 117 4.19 -11.81 -17.48
N THR A 118 4.01 -11.24 -18.67
CA THR A 118 4.91 -11.51 -19.82
C THR A 118 6.34 -11.08 -19.52
N ALA A 119 6.51 -9.87 -18.97
CA ALA A 119 7.82 -9.35 -18.61
C ALA A 119 8.48 -10.12 -17.45
N LEU A 120 7.67 -10.64 -16.52
CA LEU A 120 8.11 -11.41 -15.35
C LEU A 120 8.19 -12.92 -15.60
N GLY A 121 7.89 -13.42 -16.81
CA GLY A 121 7.65 -14.84 -17.10
C GLY A 121 8.77 -15.83 -16.76
N ARG A 122 9.98 -15.37 -16.42
CA ARG A 122 11.09 -16.21 -15.92
C ARG A 122 11.11 -16.40 -14.40
N CYS A 123 10.24 -15.68 -13.68
CA CYS A 123 10.12 -15.73 -12.23
C CYS A 123 9.19 -16.90 -11.82
N PRO A 124 9.70 -17.98 -11.20
CA PRO A 124 8.90 -19.04 -10.58
C PRO A 124 7.93 -18.52 -9.52
N ARG A 125 8.17 -17.35 -8.94
CA ARG A 125 7.26 -16.74 -7.98
C ARG A 125 7.05 -15.28 -8.32
N ILE A 126 5.79 -14.87 -8.37
CA ILE A 126 5.40 -13.47 -8.56
C ILE A 126 4.48 -13.09 -7.41
N GLU A 127 4.88 -12.07 -6.67
CA GLU A 127 4.05 -11.48 -5.62
C GLU A 127 3.38 -10.21 -6.14
N ALA A 128 2.23 -9.85 -5.59
CA ALA A 128 1.62 -8.55 -5.78
C ALA A 128 1.19 -7.95 -4.45
N PHE A 129 1.46 -6.65 -4.28
CA PHE A 129 1.09 -5.89 -3.08
C PHE A 129 1.68 -6.44 -1.76
N SER A 130 2.81 -7.17 -1.82
CA SER A 130 3.47 -7.77 -0.66
C SER A 130 4.59 -6.92 -0.05
N ALA A 131 5.08 -5.89 -0.74
CA ALA A 131 6.35 -5.25 -0.37
C ALA A 131 6.22 -4.00 0.50
N ALA A 132 5.09 -3.31 0.49
CA ALA A 132 4.98 -2.02 1.17
C ALA A 132 4.64 -2.18 2.66
N SER A 133 5.45 -1.57 3.52
CA SER A 133 4.96 -1.08 4.81
C SER A 133 3.97 0.06 4.55
N PRO A 134 2.92 0.22 5.37
CA PRO A 134 2.05 1.38 5.26
C PRO A 134 2.84 2.66 5.35
N GLY A 135 2.64 3.56 4.40
CA GLY A 135 3.47 4.76 4.32
C GLY A 135 3.03 5.74 3.25
N THR A 136 3.93 6.66 2.91
CA THR A 136 3.71 7.66 1.85
C THR A 136 3.41 7.05 0.49
N GLN A 137 3.76 5.77 0.27
CA GLN A 137 3.58 5.05 -0.98
C GLN A 137 2.28 4.21 -1.04
N GLY A 138 1.48 4.16 0.03
CA GLY A 138 0.20 3.44 0.05
C GLY A 138 -0.01 2.57 1.30
N PRO A 139 -1.13 1.84 1.34
CA PRO A 139 -1.60 1.18 2.56
C PRO A 139 -0.85 -0.12 2.92
N GLY A 140 0.07 -0.60 2.10
CA GLY A 140 0.83 -1.82 2.38
C GLY A 140 0.12 -3.13 2.01
N GLY A 141 -0.86 -3.06 1.10
CA GLY A 141 -1.63 -4.18 0.52
C GLY A 141 -2.67 -3.65 -0.46
N LEU A 142 -3.39 -4.53 -1.17
CA LEU A 142 -4.54 -4.14 -2.00
C LEU A 142 -5.80 -4.01 -1.12
N PRO A 143 -6.46 -2.85 -1.08
CA PRO A 143 -7.76 -2.71 -0.43
C PRO A 143 -8.84 -3.47 -1.21
N ARG A 144 -9.26 -4.63 -0.71
CA ARG A 144 -10.07 -5.56 -1.51
C ARG A 144 -11.45 -5.02 -1.87
N ALA A 145 -12.13 -4.34 -0.96
CA ALA A 145 -13.48 -3.84 -1.21
C ALA A 145 -13.47 -2.64 -2.17
N HIS A 146 -12.54 -1.70 -2.00
CA HIS A 146 -12.42 -0.50 -2.84
C HIS A 146 -11.70 -0.76 -4.17
N ARG A 147 -10.96 -1.88 -4.29
CA ARG A 147 -10.24 -2.30 -5.50
C ARG A 147 -10.65 -3.71 -5.95
N ALA A 148 -11.96 -3.96 -6.00
CA ALA A 148 -12.53 -5.28 -6.28
C ALA A 148 -12.23 -5.81 -7.70
N ALA A 149 -12.27 -4.95 -8.73
CA ALA A 149 -11.91 -5.35 -10.09
C ALA A 149 -10.43 -5.72 -10.19
N THR A 150 -9.56 -4.97 -9.50
CA THR A 150 -8.14 -5.33 -9.41
C THR A 150 -7.94 -6.69 -8.73
N HIS A 151 -8.66 -6.96 -7.64
CA HIS A 151 -8.66 -8.27 -7.00
C HIS A 151 -9.08 -9.39 -7.97
N ASP A 152 -10.21 -9.22 -8.64
CA ASP A 152 -10.77 -10.23 -9.56
C ASP A 152 -9.83 -10.50 -10.74
N VAL A 153 -9.18 -9.47 -11.29
CA VAL A 153 -8.20 -9.63 -12.38
C VAL A 153 -6.96 -10.39 -11.91
N LEU A 154 -6.46 -10.14 -10.70
CA LEU A 154 -5.33 -10.90 -10.15
C LEU A 154 -5.71 -12.37 -9.97
N VAL A 155 -6.85 -12.64 -9.32
CA VAL A 155 -7.34 -14.01 -9.09
C VAL A 155 -7.57 -14.73 -10.42
N GLY A 156 -8.20 -14.08 -11.39
CA GLY A 156 -8.41 -14.61 -12.75
C GLY A 156 -7.12 -14.88 -13.53
N ARG A 157 -5.98 -14.33 -13.09
CA ARG A 157 -4.64 -14.58 -13.66
C ARG A 157 -3.82 -15.60 -12.85
N GLY A 158 -4.46 -16.29 -11.90
CA GLY A 158 -3.87 -17.37 -11.12
C GLY A 158 -3.11 -16.91 -9.87
N PHE A 159 -3.35 -15.69 -9.39
CA PHE A 159 -2.87 -15.29 -8.08
C PHE A 159 -3.79 -15.83 -6.97
N THR A 160 -3.19 -16.24 -5.86
CA THR A 160 -3.89 -16.56 -4.61
C THR A 160 -3.76 -15.37 -3.67
N GLY A 161 -4.90 -14.88 -3.16
CA GLY A 161 -4.93 -13.77 -2.22
C GLY A 161 -4.85 -14.23 -0.76
N ARG A 162 -4.17 -13.46 0.09
CA ARG A 162 -4.13 -13.64 1.54
C ARG A 162 -4.40 -12.32 2.26
N LEU A 163 -5.20 -12.36 3.32
CA LEU A 163 -5.43 -11.22 4.20
C LEU A 163 -4.13 -10.88 4.96
N ARG A 164 -3.62 -9.67 4.75
CA ARG A 164 -2.40 -9.15 5.36
C ARG A 164 -2.66 -8.14 6.46
N GLY A 165 -3.76 -7.39 6.38
CA GLY A 165 -4.04 -6.32 7.33
C GLY A 165 -5.41 -5.68 7.16
N HIS A 166 -5.60 -4.60 7.90
CA HIS A 166 -6.80 -3.77 7.89
C HIS A 166 -6.38 -2.31 7.72
N TYR A 167 -7.09 -1.58 6.86
CA TYR A 167 -6.97 -0.13 6.76
C TYR A 167 -8.07 0.51 7.60
N LEU A 168 -7.66 1.33 8.56
CA LEU A 168 -8.52 1.94 9.56
C LEU A 168 -8.50 3.45 9.41
N LEU A 169 -9.62 4.09 9.70
CA LEU A 169 -9.80 5.54 9.65
C LEU A 169 -10.47 6.03 10.94
N ARG A 170 -9.97 7.12 11.49
CA ARG A 170 -10.64 7.89 12.54
C ARG A 170 -10.81 9.34 12.09
N THR A 171 -12.03 9.86 12.18
CA THR A 171 -12.27 11.30 12.08
C THR A 171 -11.96 11.96 13.43
N LEU A 172 -11.13 13.00 13.38
CA LEU A 172 -10.85 13.87 14.52
C LEU A 172 -11.83 15.04 14.51
N ARG A 173 -12.35 15.36 15.69
CA ARG A 173 -13.14 16.57 15.91
C ARG A 173 -12.28 17.57 16.67
N PRO A 174 -12.33 18.86 16.32
CA PRO A 174 -11.77 19.90 17.17
C PRO A 174 -12.39 19.75 18.56
N GLY A 175 -11.55 19.47 19.54
CA GLY A 175 -11.92 19.31 20.93
C GLY A 175 -10.97 20.11 21.80
N PRO A 176 -11.25 20.22 23.12
CA PRO A 176 -10.29 20.83 24.02
C PRO A 176 -8.95 20.09 23.92
N SER A 177 -7.87 20.83 23.69
CA SER A 177 -6.50 20.30 23.79
C SER A 177 -6.37 19.56 25.11
N PRO A 178 -5.92 18.29 25.10
CA PRO A 178 -5.74 17.58 26.35
C PRO A 178 -4.67 18.25 27.20
N THR A 179 -4.74 17.95 28.49
CA THR A 179 -3.71 18.28 29.48
C THR A 179 -2.34 17.86 28.94
N LYS A 180 -1.36 18.77 29.07
CA LYS A 180 0.07 18.62 28.74
C LYS A 180 0.51 17.20 28.37
N LEU A 181 1.04 17.01 27.16
CA LEU A 181 1.65 15.76 26.72
C LEU A 181 2.65 15.28 27.77
N VAL A 182 2.52 14.01 28.15
CA VAL A 182 3.40 13.32 29.11
C VAL A 182 4.54 12.60 28.38
N ALA A 183 4.32 12.22 27.11
CA ALA A 183 5.36 11.64 26.27
C ALA A 183 6.36 12.70 25.83
N ASP A 184 7.63 12.29 25.70
CA ASP A 184 8.62 13.08 25.01
C ASP A 184 8.32 13.04 23.50
N VAL A 185 8.35 14.19 22.84
CA VAL A 185 8.01 14.32 21.41
C VAL A 185 9.27 14.71 20.65
N TYR A 186 9.60 13.91 19.64
CA TYR A 186 10.75 14.13 18.77
C TYR A 186 10.30 14.27 17.31
N PRO A 187 10.77 15.27 16.55
CA PRO A 187 10.55 15.29 15.11
C PRO A 187 11.30 14.12 14.44
N CYS A 188 10.72 13.59 13.37
CA CYS A 188 11.30 12.53 12.54
C CYS A 188 11.37 12.95 11.08
N GLU A 189 12.51 12.74 10.45
CA GLU A 189 12.68 12.96 9.01
C GLU A 189 12.21 11.75 8.19
N TYR A 190 12.37 10.52 8.74
CA TYR A 190 12.01 9.28 8.05
C TYR A 190 11.43 8.21 9.00
N PRO A 191 10.14 7.84 8.85
CA PRO A 191 9.14 8.53 8.04
C PRO A 191 8.86 9.95 8.60
N PRO A 192 8.51 10.92 7.74
CA PRO A 192 8.34 12.31 8.16
C PRO A 192 7.18 12.47 9.14
N GLY A 193 7.44 13.09 10.29
CA GLY A 193 6.41 13.32 11.33
C GLY A 193 6.97 13.43 12.74
N TYR A 194 6.33 12.75 13.69
CA TYR A 194 6.68 12.80 15.11
C TYR A 194 6.80 11.41 15.71
N ARG A 195 7.80 11.24 16.57
CA ARG A 195 7.97 10.08 17.47
C ARG A 195 7.62 10.51 18.89
N LEU A 196 6.63 9.86 19.48
CA LEU A 196 6.28 10.06 20.89
C LEU A 196 6.76 8.85 21.68
N VAL A 197 7.45 9.11 22.78
CA VAL A 197 8.10 8.07 23.59
C VAL A 197 7.73 8.23 25.07
N PHE A 198 7.37 7.12 25.71
CA PHE A 198 7.38 7.03 27.16
C PHE A 198 8.69 6.42 27.63
N HIS A 199 9.31 7.06 28.63
CA HIS A 199 10.52 6.59 29.28
C HIS A 199 10.23 6.08 30.68
N LYS A 200 11.01 5.08 31.11
CA LYS A 200 11.23 4.76 32.52
C LYS A 200 12.68 5.04 32.84
N ALA A 201 12.92 6.03 33.70
CA ALA A 201 14.25 6.66 33.79
C ALA A 201 14.73 7.11 32.40
N ALA A 202 15.85 6.59 31.91
CA ALA A 202 16.39 6.94 30.58
C ALA A 202 16.02 5.92 29.48
N GLU A 203 15.29 4.86 29.81
CA GLU A 203 15.00 3.76 28.88
C GLU A 203 13.62 3.96 28.21
N PRO A 204 13.52 3.90 26.87
CA PRO A 204 12.24 3.95 26.18
C PRO A 204 11.47 2.65 26.42
N ILE A 205 10.24 2.74 26.93
CA ILE A 205 9.41 1.58 27.27
C ILE A 205 8.19 1.40 26.36
N ALA A 206 7.83 2.46 25.63
CA ALA A 206 6.77 2.43 24.63
C ALA A 206 6.95 3.61 23.68
N GLU A 207 6.57 3.42 22.42
CA GLU A 207 6.66 4.46 21.42
C GLU A 207 5.61 4.35 20.32
N ILE A 208 5.33 5.48 19.68
CA ILE A 208 4.48 5.61 18.51
C ILE A 208 5.13 6.61 17.54
N VAL A 209 5.09 6.30 16.24
CA VAL A 209 5.47 7.26 15.21
C VAL A 209 4.29 7.53 14.29
N VAL A 210 4.02 8.82 14.11
CA VAL A 210 2.93 9.36 13.32
C VAL A 210 3.45 10.33 12.28
N SER A 211 2.72 10.51 11.18
CA SER A 211 3.05 11.52 10.17
C SER A 211 2.67 12.93 10.62
N THR A 212 3.08 13.94 9.87
CA THR A 212 2.46 15.27 9.95
C THR A 212 1.05 15.27 9.34
N ALA A 213 0.24 16.29 9.68
CA ALA A 213 -1.12 16.47 9.20
C ALA A 213 -1.19 17.07 7.77
N ARG A 214 -0.72 16.31 6.77
CA ARG A 214 -0.77 16.75 5.36
C ARG A 214 -2.19 16.65 4.81
N ASP A 215 -2.69 17.69 4.16
CA ASP A 215 -4.08 17.75 3.66
C ASP A 215 -5.11 17.42 4.76
N ARG A 216 -4.84 17.87 6.01
CA ARG A 216 -5.62 17.56 7.22
C ARG A 216 -5.72 16.07 7.54
N THR A 217 -4.81 15.27 7.01
CA THR A 217 -4.76 13.82 7.21
C THR A 217 -3.40 13.44 7.78
N ALA A 218 -3.40 12.61 8.81
CA ALA A 218 -2.18 12.02 9.35
C ALA A 218 -2.26 10.49 9.31
N ALA A 219 -1.11 9.82 9.39
CA ALA A 219 -0.99 8.37 9.45
C ALA A 219 -0.28 7.94 10.72
N VAL A 220 -0.71 6.82 11.31
CA VAL A 220 0.07 6.09 12.31
C VAL A 220 0.95 5.09 11.57
N TYR A 221 2.26 5.26 11.64
CA TYR A 221 3.21 4.37 10.97
C TYR A 221 3.47 3.12 11.78
N TRP A 222 3.70 3.25 13.09
CA TRP A 222 3.86 2.13 13.99
C TRP A 222 3.62 2.53 15.43
N ILE A 223 3.36 1.52 16.27
CA ILE A 223 3.23 1.63 17.71
C ILE A 223 3.78 0.36 18.36
N GLU A 224 4.62 0.51 19.37
CA GLU A 224 5.19 -0.61 20.10
C GLU A 224 5.26 -0.32 21.60
N THR A 225 5.26 -1.41 22.38
CA THR A 225 5.52 -1.39 23.81
C THR A 225 6.44 -2.56 24.11
N GLU A 226 7.52 -2.25 24.82
CA GLU A 226 8.52 -3.22 25.24
C GLU A 226 7.85 -4.42 25.95
N PRO A 227 8.27 -5.68 25.69
CA PRO A 227 7.58 -6.87 26.17
C PRO A 227 7.23 -6.86 27.65
N GLU A 228 8.13 -6.39 28.50
CA GLU A 228 7.98 -6.32 29.96
C GLU A 228 6.91 -5.30 30.44
N TYR A 229 6.57 -4.36 29.57
CA TYR A 229 5.63 -3.26 29.83
C TYR A 229 4.30 -3.41 29.09
N ARG A 230 4.12 -4.50 28.33
CA ARG A 230 2.85 -4.83 27.65
C ARG A 230 1.71 -5.03 28.65
N HIS A 231 0.48 -4.89 28.16
CA HIS A 231 -0.77 -5.03 28.93
C HIS A 231 -0.98 -4.00 30.06
N ARG A 232 -0.16 -2.93 30.11
CA ARG A 232 -0.29 -1.81 31.06
C ARG A 232 -1.02 -0.58 30.48
N GLY A 233 -1.61 -0.71 29.29
CA GLY A 233 -2.32 0.38 28.60
C GLY A 233 -1.43 1.48 28.03
N LEU A 234 -0.10 1.28 27.94
CA LEU A 234 0.84 2.30 27.45
C LEU A 234 0.58 2.66 25.98
N ALA A 235 0.34 1.67 25.12
CA ALA A 235 0.01 1.89 23.72
C ALA A 235 -1.27 2.73 23.54
N GLY A 236 -2.32 2.50 24.36
CA GLY A 236 -3.53 3.33 24.36
C GLY A 236 -3.25 4.78 24.72
N LYS A 237 -2.50 4.99 25.80
CA LYS A 237 -2.11 6.33 26.26
C LYS A 237 -1.25 7.08 25.24
N LEU A 238 -0.32 6.39 24.57
CA LEU A 238 0.48 6.97 23.49
C LEU A 238 -0.38 7.33 22.29
N LEU A 239 -1.30 6.44 21.89
CA LEU A 239 -2.22 6.70 20.80
C LEU A 239 -3.08 7.94 21.10
N ASP A 240 -3.65 8.05 22.31
CA ASP A 240 -4.43 9.23 22.70
C ASP A 240 -3.62 10.52 22.63
N GLN A 241 -2.38 10.51 23.11
CA GLN A 241 -1.47 11.67 23.05
C GLN A 241 -1.05 12.03 21.62
N ALA A 242 -0.83 11.02 20.77
CA ALA A 242 -0.53 11.25 19.36
C ALA A 242 -1.74 11.87 18.64
N LEU A 243 -2.95 11.36 18.87
CA LEU A 243 -4.16 11.91 18.24
C LEU A 243 -4.47 13.34 18.70
N ALA A 244 -4.16 13.66 19.95
CA ALA A 244 -4.20 15.02 20.46
C ALA A 244 -3.23 15.95 19.72
N LEU A 245 -1.96 15.57 19.66
CA LEU A 245 -0.93 16.30 18.92
C LEU A 245 -1.35 16.52 17.45
N LEU A 246 -1.85 15.48 16.79
CA LEU A 246 -2.31 15.56 15.41
C LEU A 246 -3.52 16.49 15.24
N THR A 247 -4.42 16.54 16.22
CA THR A 247 -5.56 17.47 16.22
C THR A 247 -5.06 18.93 16.33
N GLU A 248 -4.05 19.18 17.17
CA GLU A 248 -3.42 20.51 17.30
C GLU A 248 -2.69 20.94 16.02
N GLU A 249 -2.06 20.00 15.33
CA GLU A 249 -1.47 20.19 13.99
C GLU A 249 -2.52 20.35 12.88
N GLY A 250 -3.81 20.29 13.21
CA GLY A 250 -4.92 20.53 12.27
C GLY A 250 -5.37 19.29 11.47
N ALA A 251 -4.98 18.08 11.88
CA ALA A 251 -5.53 16.86 11.30
C ALA A 251 -7.02 16.73 11.64
N THR A 252 -7.82 16.41 10.63
CA THR A 252 -9.23 16.03 10.76
C THR A 252 -9.45 14.53 10.52
N HIS A 253 -8.46 13.84 9.97
CA HIS A 253 -8.49 12.41 9.73
C HIS A 253 -7.15 11.77 10.13
N VAL A 254 -7.23 10.59 10.72
CA VAL A 254 -6.05 9.76 11.01
C VAL A 254 -6.28 8.38 10.45
N VAL A 255 -5.31 7.87 9.71
CA VAL A 255 -5.33 6.52 9.14
C VAL A 255 -4.29 5.62 9.80
N ALA A 256 -4.61 4.34 9.89
CA ALA A 256 -3.68 3.33 10.36
C ALA A 256 -3.88 2.06 9.53
N ALA A 257 -2.78 1.44 9.10
CA ALA A 257 -2.86 0.11 8.50
C ALA A 257 -2.23 -0.89 9.47
N VAL A 258 -3.06 -1.84 9.90
CA VAL A 258 -2.73 -2.78 10.97
C VAL A 258 -2.60 -4.17 10.37
N GLY A 259 -1.41 -4.76 10.45
CA GLY A 259 -1.18 -6.12 9.99
C GLY A 259 -2.00 -7.16 10.77
N THR A 260 -2.49 -8.20 10.10
CA THR A 260 -3.15 -9.35 10.72
C THR A 260 -2.15 -10.38 11.25
N THR A 261 -0.95 -10.42 10.68
CA THR A 261 0.17 -11.25 11.13
C THR A 261 1.49 -10.59 10.72
N TRP A 262 2.44 -10.45 11.65
CA TRP A 262 3.85 -10.41 11.28
C TRP A 262 4.63 -11.43 12.12
N ARG A 263 5.60 -12.05 11.47
CA ARG A 263 6.44 -13.13 11.98
C ARG A 263 6.97 -12.82 13.39
N ALA A 264 6.78 -13.79 14.29
CA ALA A 264 7.61 -14.08 15.46
C ALA A 264 7.61 -13.15 16.70
N THR A 265 6.59 -12.35 17.00
CA THR A 265 6.51 -11.64 18.32
C THR A 265 5.23 -11.87 19.14
N GLY A 266 4.40 -12.85 18.76
CA GLY A 266 3.51 -13.53 19.72
C GLY A 266 2.25 -12.79 20.18
N THR A 267 1.85 -11.66 19.60
CA THR A 267 0.60 -10.97 19.96
C THR A 267 -0.36 -10.88 18.77
N THR A 268 -0.99 -12.00 18.43
CA THR A 268 -2.08 -12.02 17.44
C THR A 268 -3.33 -11.34 18.01
N GLY A 269 -3.84 -10.31 17.33
CA GLY A 269 -5.17 -9.73 17.58
C GLY A 269 -5.27 -8.53 18.54
N THR A 270 -4.20 -8.13 19.23
CA THR A 270 -4.24 -6.98 20.15
C THR A 270 -4.26 -5.63 19.45
N ALA A 271 -3.54 -5.49 18.33
CA ALA A 271 -3.43 -4.23 17.62
C ALA A 271 -4.76 -3.74 17.01
N PRO A 272 -5.56 -4.56 16.28
CA PRO A 272 -6.86 -4.10 15.76
C PRO A 272 -7.82 -3.63 16.86
N ARG A 273 -7.81 -4.31 18.02
CA ARG A 273 -8.64 -3.95 19.17
C ARG A 273 -8.26 -2.60 19.77
N LEU A 274 -6.96 -2.32 19.91
CA LEU A 274 -6.45 -1.02 20.38
C LEU A 274 -6.99 0.13 19.53
N PHE A 275 -6.91 0.02 18.21
CA PHE A 275 -7.40 1.06 17.31
C PHE A 275 -8.92 1.17 17.35
N HIS A 276 -9.64 0.05 17.44
CA HIS A 276 -11.10 0.07 17.58
C HIS A 276 -11.56 0.75 18.87
N GLU A 277 -10.93 0.44 20.02
CA GLU A 277 -11.21 1.10 21.31
C GLU A 277 -10.89 2.60 21.26
N ALA A 278 -9.88 2.98 20.46
CA ALA A 278 -9.57 4.36 20.15
C ALA A 278 -10.49 4.96 19.05
N GLY A 279 -11.62 4.35 18.71
CA GLY A 279 -12.62 4.93 17.80
C GLY A 279 -12.19 4.95 16.32
N PHE A 280 -11.24 4.12 15.91
CA PHE A 280 -11.00 3.86 14.49
C PHE A 280 -12.03 2.88 13.93
N GLU A 281 -12.47 3.16 12.71
CA GLU A 281 -13.38 2.34 11.95
C GLU A 281 -12.64 1.59 10.83
N LEU A 282 -13.06 0.36 10.54
CA LEU A 282 -12.55 -0.40 9.42
C LEU A 282 -13.06 0.19 8.10
N VAL A 283 -12.14 0.58 7.23
CA VAL A 283 -12.46 1.02 5.87
C VAL A 283 -12.33 -0.14 4.89
N ASP A 284 -11.24 -0.90 4.98
CA ASP A 284 -10.99 -2.02 4.06
C ASP A 284 -10.04 -3.07 4.66
N GLN A 285 -10.08 -4.26 4.10
CA GLN A 285 -9.09 -5.30 4.29
C GLN A 285 -7.97 -5.16 3.26
N LEU A 286 -6.74 -5.31 3.72
CA LEU A 286 -5.54 -5.22 2.90
C LEU A 286 -5.05 -6.63 2.55
N TRP A 287 -4.98 -6.90 1.26
CA TRP A 287 -4.64 -8.22 0.72
C TRP A 287 -3.30 -8.19 0.01
N GLU A 288 -2.51 -9.24 0.21
CA GLU A 288 -1.35 -9.56 -0.61
C GLU A 288 -1.68 -10.75 -1.51
N TYR A 289 -0.94 -10.89 -2.60
CA TYR A 289 -1.16 -11.95 -3.55
C TYR A 289 0.14 -12.63 -3.91
N ASP A 290 0.08 -13.94 -4.12
CA ASP A 290 1.18 -14.72 -4.65
C ASP A 290 0.71 -15.58 -5.82
N ARG A 291 1.60 -15.78 -6.78
CA ARG A 291 1.43 -16.66 -7.91
C ARG A 291 2.70 -17.49 -8.06
N GLN A 292 2.53 -18.81 -8.04
CA GLN A 292 3.58 -19.73 -8.48
C GLN A 292 3.53 -19.80 -10.01
N GLY A 293 4.66 -19.63 -10.66
CA GLY A 293 4.84 -19.86 -12.09
C GLY A 293 5.13 -21.34 -12.34
N ASP A 294 4.76 -21.82 -13.53
CA ASP A 294 5.15 -23.14 -14.03
C ASP A 294 6.65 -23.15 -14.38
N ALA A 295 7.52 -23.08 -13.37
CA ALA A 295 8.93 -23.35 -13.61
C ALA A 295 9.09 -24.87 -13.72
N ALA A 296 9.41 -25.35 -14.94
CA ALA A 296 9.81 -26.72 -15.14
C ALA A 296 10.90 -27.11 -14.12
N PRO A 297 10.80 -28.29 -13.46
CA PRO A 297 11.82 -28.75 -12.53
C PRO A 297 13.15 -28.82 -13.28
N VAL A 298 14.16 -28.11 -12.76
CA VAL A 298 15.52 -28.25 -13.26
C VAL A 298 15.98 -29.67 -12.93
N PRO A 299 16.39 -30.50 -13.90
CA PRO A 299 16.95 -31.79 -13.58
C PRO A 299 18.22 -31.55 -12.77
N HIS A 300 18.26 -32.08 -11.54
CA HIS A 300 19.50 -32.17 -10.80
C HIS A 300 20.50 -32.95 -11.66
N ALA A 301 21.53 -32.26 -12.13
CA ALA A 301 22.71 -32.92 -12.67
C ALA A 301 23.31 -33.75 -11.53
N GLN A 302 23.05 -35.07 -11.56
CA GLN A 302 23.79 -36.03 -10.77
C GLN A 302 25.23 -36.03 -11.31
N GLY A 303 26.10 -35.33 -10.60
CA GLY A 303 27.54 -35.36 -10.83
C GLY A 303 28.08 -36.76 -10.55
N ARG A 304 28.81 -37.28 -11.54
CA ARG A 304 29.71 -38.42 -11.42
C ARG A 304 30.90 -38.09 -10.52
#